data_AF-A0A3B1DCZ4-F1
#
_entry.id   AF-A0A3B1DCZ4-F1
#
_cell.length_a   1.000
_cell.length_b   1.000
_cell.length_c   1.000
_cell.angle_alpha   90.00
_cell.angle_beta   90.00
_cell.angle_gamma   90.00
#
_symmetry.space_group_name_H-M   'P 1'
#
loop_
_entity.id
_entity.type
_entity.pdbx_description
1 polymer ?
#
loop_
_entity_poly.entity_id
_entity_poly.type
_entity_poly.pdbx_seq_one_letter_code
_entity_poly.pdbx_strand_id
1 'polypeptide(L)'
;MIRIHFDILWTMVADTFYHVFAQDLRRFENNFSPTIFKKFIDMPGRVIYDGEKFLIKIRKRSHTPILMGVEKLQTPFRVPWLDNKTMEIVWSA
;
A
#
# COMPACT_ATOMS: atom_id res chain seq x y z
N MET A 1 19.08 -11.20 23.94
CA MET A 1 17.62 -11.32 24.21
C MET A 1 16.81 -10.18 23.59
N ILE A 2 17.20 -8.91 23.80
CA ILE A 2 16.52 -7.72 23.23
C ILE A 2 16.24 -7.79 21.72
N ARG A 3 17.20 -8.24 20.90
CA ARG A 3 17.00 -8.35 19.44
C ARG A 3 15.83 -9.24 19.05
N ILE A 4 15.70 -10.41 19.70
CA ILE A 4 14.63 -11.37 19.42
C ILE A 4 13.27 -10.75 19.76
N HIS A 5 13.17 -10.04 20.89
CA HIS A 5 11.94 -9.36 21.26
C HIS A 5 11.57 -8.25 20.26
N PHE A 6 12.55 -7.49 19.77
CA PHE A 6 12.32 -6.50 18.72
C PHE A 6 11.87 -7.13 17.41
N ASP A 7 12.46 -8.24 16.98
CA ASP A 7 12.07 -8.92 15.74
C ASP A 7 10.61 -9.43 15.82
N ILE A 8 10.22 -9.98 16.97
CA ILE A 8 8.83 -10.41 17.22
C ILE A 8 7.88 -9.20 17.23
N LEU A 9 8.24 -8.12 17.91
CA LEU A 9 7.45 -6.89 17.95
C LEU A 9 7.25 -6.31 16.54
N TRP A 10 8.32 -6.20 15.74
CA TRP A 10 8.25 -5.72 14.37
C TRP A 10 7.36 -6.59 13.49
N THR A 11 7.40 -7.91 13.68
CA THR A 11 6.54 -8.85 12.96
C THR A 11 5.06 -8.63 13.31
N MET A 12 4.72 -8.45 14.59
CA MET A 12 3.35 -8.15 15.02
C MET A 12 2.84 -6.80 14.51
N VAL A 13 3.70 -5.78 14.52
CA VAL A 13 3.37 -4.45 13.99
C VAL A 13 3.09 -4.53 12.49
N ALA A 14 3.95 -5.23 11.73
CA ALA A 14 3.74 -5.44 10.32
C ALA A 14 2.43 -6.17 10.03
N ASP A 15 2.14 -7.26 10.76
CA ASP A 15 0.90 -8.03 10.61
C ASP A 15 -0.34 -7.18 10.89
N THR A 16 -0.27 -6.31 11.91
CA THR A 16 -1.36 -5.37 12.23
C THR A 16 -1.60 -4.39 11.10
N PHE A 17 -0.55 -3.84 10.46
CA PHE A 17 -0.71 -2.95 9.31
C PHE A 17 -1.36 -3.65 8.12
N TYR A 18 -0.98 -4.91 7.84
CA TYR A 18 -1.63 -5.70 6.80
C TYR A 18 -3.08 -6.00 7.12
N HIS A 19 -3.41 -6.27 8.39
CA HIS A 19 -4.80 -6.50 8.81
C HIS A 19 -5.66 -5.24 8.62
N VAL A 20 -5.19 -4.08 9.06
CA VAL A 20 -5.89 -2.79 8.86
C VAL A 20 -6.06 -2.49 7.37
N PHE A 21 -5.03 -2.72 6.56
CA PHE A 21 -5.12 -2.56 5.12
C PHE A 21 -6.12 -3.55 4.47
N ALA A 22 -6.15 -4.80 4.93
CA ALA A 22 -7.06 -5.81 4.43
C ALA A 22 -8.54 -5.50 4.70
N GLN A 23 -8.86 -4.76 5.78
CA GLN A 23 -10.23 -4.32 6.07
C GLN A 23 -10.79 -3.37 5.01
N ASP A 24 -9.95 -2.59 4.35
CA ASP A 24 -10.36 -1.73 3.23
C ASP A 24 -10.54 -2.55 1.91
N LEU A 25 -10.10 -3.82 1.87
CA LEU A 25 -10.15 -4.69 0.69
C LEU A 25 -11.33 -5.68 0.76
N ARG A 26 -12.40 -5.38 0.02
CA ARG A 26 -13.61 -6.21 -0.04
C ARG A 26 -13.28 -7.68 -0.40
N ARG A 27 -13.77 -8.63 0.40
CA ARG A 27 -13.53 -10.10 0.27
C ARG A 27 -12.12 -10.57 0.64
N PHE A 28 -11.25 -9.66 1.10
CA PHE A 28 -9.90 -9.98 1.51
C PHE A 28 -9.65 -9.73 3.01
N GLU A 29 -10.69 -9.38 3.78
CA GLU A 29 -10.56 -8.95 5.18
C GLU A 29 -9.85 -9.98 6.08
N ASN A 30 -10.07 -11.27 5.82
CA ASN A 30 -9.54 -12.38 6.62
C ASN A 30 -8.31 -13.07 6.01
N ASN A 31 -7.63 -12.46 5.03
CA ASN A 31 -6.45 -13.07 4.41
C ASN A 31 -5.18 -12.78 5.22
N PHE A 32 -4.26 -13.74 5.23
CA PHE A 32 -2.95 -13.56 5.85
C PHE A 32 -2.11 -12.50 5.13
N SER A 33 -1.29 -11.79 5.90
CA SER A 33 -0.34 -10.75 5.46
C SER A 33 0.49 -11.14 4.21
N PRO A 34 1.07 -12.35 4.10
CA PRO A 34 1.83 -12.74 2.90
C PRO A 34 0.98 -12.80 1.62
N THR A 35 -0.29 -13.18 1.74
CA THR A 35 -1.22 -13.24 0.61
C THR A 35 -1.60 -11.84 0.16
N ILE A 36 -1.84 -10.93 1.09
CA ILE A 36 -2.12 -9.52 0.81
C ILE A 36 -0.92 -8.87 0.13
N PHE A 37 0.29 -9.07 0.67
CA PHE A 37 1.52 -8.58 0.06
C PHE A 37 1.66 -9.02 -1.39
N LYS A 38 1.60 -10.33 -1.66
CA LYS A 38 1.77 -10.87 -3.03
C LYS A 38 0.72 -10.38 -4.02
N LYS A 39 -0.52 -10.12 -3.58
CA LYS A 39 -1.63 -9.74 -4.46
C LYS A 39 -1.73 -8.24 -4.68
N PHE A 40 -1.39 -7.43 -3.69
CA PHE A 40 -1.70 -6.00 -3.66
C PHE A 40 -0.51 -5.07 -3.41
N ILE A 41 0.65 -5.57 -2.98
CA ILE A 41 1.84 -4.73 -2.71
C ILE A 41 2.98 -5.11 -3.65
N ASP A 42 3.23 -6.40 -3.86
CA ASP A 42 4.28 -6.93 -4.73
C ASP A 42 3.91 -6.78 -6.21
N MET A 43 3.94 -5.53 -6.68
CA MET A 43 3.70 -5.21 -8.07
C MET A 43 4.62 -4.12 -8.59
N PRO A 44 5.01 -4.18 -9.87
CA PRO A 44 5.85 -3.16 -10.46
C PRO A 44 5.06 -1.86 -10.58
N GLY A 45 5.63 -0.79 -10.04
CA GLY A 45 5.16 0.57 -10.20
C GLY A 45 6.30 1.46 -10.69
N ARG A 46 5.96 2.54 -11.40
CA ARG A 46 6.91 3.59 -11.76
C ARG A 46 6.53 4.86 -11.01
N VAL A 47 7.47 5.37 -10.21
CA VAL A 47 7.32 6.67 -9.57
C VAL A 47 7.90 7.73 -10.49
N ILE A 48 7.13 8.78 -10.76
CA ILE A 48 7.56 9.95 -11.52
C ILE A 48 7.43 11.16 -10.60
N TYR A 49 8.46 11.97 -10.53
CA TYR A 49 8.44 13.24 -9.80
C TYR A 49 8.46 14.37 -10.82
N ASP A 50 7.49 15.28 -10.74
CA ASP A 50 7.39 16.42 -11.66
C ASP A 50 7.99 17.72 -11.10
N GLY A 51 8.50 17.70 -9.86
CA GLY A 51 9.02 18.86 -9.14
C GLY A 51 8.13 19.33 -8.00
N GLU A 52 6.84 18.98 -8.02
CA GLU A 52 5.85 19.38 -7.00
C GLU A 52 5.12 18.18 -6.39
N LYS A 53 4.81 17.16 -7.20
CA LYS A 53 4.08 15.96 -6.79
C LYS A 53 4.73 14.67 -7.31
N PHE A 54 4.40 13.59 -6.62
CA PHE A 54 4.77 12.23 -7.00
C PHE A 54 3.60 11.54 -7.68
N LEU A 55 3.83 11.08 -8.91
CA LEU A 55 2.90 10.26 -9.67
C LEU A 55 3.35 8.80 -9.58
N ILE A 56 2.58 7.98 -8.87
CA ILE A 56 2.83 6.54 -8.76
C ILE A 56 2.01 5.84 -9.85
N LYS A 57 2.67 5.45 -10.94
CA LYS A 57 2.04 4.68 -12.02
C LYS A 57 2.07 3.20 -11.68
N ILE A 58 0.91 2.61 -11.45
CA ILE A 58 0.76 1.20 -11.12
C ILE A 58 0.08 0.47 -12.29
N ARG A 59 0.68 -0.62 -12.75
CA ARG A 59 0.11 -1.44 -13.82
C ARG A 59 -1.11 -2.21 -13.33
N LYS A 60 -2.22 -2.14 -14.08
CA LYS A 60 -3.44 -2.91 -13.79
C LYS A 60 -3.16 -4.43 -13.86
N ARG A 61 -3.67 -5.16 -12.88
CA ARG A 61 -3.70 -6.63 -12.76
C ARG A 61 -5.11 -7.12 -12.43
N SER A 62 -5.29 -8.43 -12.38
CA SER A 62 -6.56 -9.11 -12.06
C SER A 62 -7.22 -8.64 -10.76
N HIS A 63 -6.44 -8.26 -9.74
CA HIS A 63 -6.94 -7.80 -8.44
C HIS A 63 -6.97 -6.28 -8.28
N THR A 64 -6.48 -5.52 -9.27
CA THR A 64 -6.51 -4.04 -9.25
C THR A 64 -7.91 -3.44 -9.14
N PRO A 65 -9.00 -4.06 -9.66
CA PRO A 65 -10.36 -3.55 -9.43
C PRO A 65 -10.72 -3.38 -7.95
N ILE A 66 -10.13 -4.18 -7.05
CA ILE A 66 -10.38 -4.08 -5.61
C ILE A 66 -9.69 -2.83 -5.04
N LEU A 67 -8.44 -2.57 -5.45
CA LEU A 67 -7.72 -1.34 -5.06
C LEU A 67 -8.37 -0.08 -5.63
N MET A 68 -8.93 -0.17 -6.85
CA MET A 68 -9.71 0.92 -7.44
C MET A 68 -11.00 1.23 -6.67
N GLY A 69 -11.54 0.26 -5.94
CA GLY A 69 -12.70 0.45 -5.05
C GLY A 69 -12.38 1.13 -3.72
N VAL A 70 -11.10 1.31 -3.36
CA VAL A 70 -10.69 1.98 -2.13
C VAL A 70 -10.57 3.47 -2.39
N GLU A 71 -11.53 4.26 -1.88
CA GLU A 71 -11.59 5.72 -2.08
C GLU A 71 -10.30 6.45 -1.64
N LYS A 72 -9.68 5.98 -0.55
CA LYS A 72 -8.41 6.52 -0.03
C LYS A 72 -7.26 6.42 -1.04
N LEU A 73 -7.30 5.44 -1.95
CA LEU A 73 -6.28 5.23 -2.97
C LEU A 73 -6.57 5.96 -4.29
N GLN A 74 -7.81 6.46 -4.47
CA GLN A 74 -8.21 7.22 -5.66
C GLN A 74 -8.02 8.72 -5.48
N THR A 75 -7.75 9.17 -4.26
CA THR A 75 -7.58 10.59 -3.94
C THR A 75 -6.10 10.91 -3.74
N PRO A 76 -5.62 12.08 -4.22
CA PRO A 76 -4.29 12.53 -3.90
C PRO A 76 -4.14 12.73 -2.40
N PHE A 77 -3.06 12.22 -1.82
CA PHE A 77 -2.77 12.36 -0.39
C PHE A 77 -1.43 13.04 -0.17
N ARG A 78 -1.29 13.74 0.97
CA ARG A 78 -0.04 14.40 1.35
C ARG A 78 0.76 13.49 2.26
N VAL A 79 2.07 13.50 2.09
CA VAL A 79 2.99 12.71 2.90
C VAL A 79 3.79 13.63 3.83
N PRO A 80 3.50 13.64 5.15
CA PRO A 80 4.11 14.60 6.07
C PRO A 80 5.63 14.48 6.19
N TRP A 81 6.15 13.25 6.18
CA TRP A 81 7.59 13.00 6.27
C TRP A 81 8.35 13.34 4.97
N LEU A 82 7.63 13.62 3.88
CA LEU A 82 8.18 13.97 2.58
C LEU A 82 7.85 15.43 2.24
N ASP A 83 8.14 16.36 3.16
CA ASP A 83 7.91 17.80 2.97
C ASP A 83 6.47 18.14 2.53
N ASN A 84 5.49 17.40 3.06
CA ASN A 84 4.07 17.50 2.69
C ASN A 84 3.79 17.40 1.18
N LYS A 85 4.68 16.76 0.42
CA LYS A 85 4.53 16.56 -1.02
C LYS A 85 3.27 15.74 -1.31
N THR A 86 2.61 16.10 -2.40
CA THR A 86 1.38 15.42 -2.83
C THR A 86 1.75 14.15 -3.60
N MET A 87 1.10 13.04 -3.28
CA MET A 87 1.21 11.78 -4.00
C MET A 87 -0.12 11.44 -4.66
N GLU A 88 -0.05 10.94 -5.88
CA GLU A 88 -1.21 10.55 -6.67
C GLU A 88 -0.93 9.20 -7.33
N ILE A 89 -1.88 8.26 -7.18
CA ILE A 89 -1.79 6.93 -7.78
C ILE A 89 -2.52 6.96 -9.13
N VAL A 90 -1.80 6.62 -10.19
CA VAL A 90 -2.34 6.54 -11.54
C VAL A 90 -2.31 5.11 -12.02
N TRP A 91 -3.48 4.55 -12.33
CA TRP A 91 -3.61 3.18 -12.82
C TRP A 91 -3.34 3.12 -14.34
N SER A 92 -2.13 2.70 -14.73
CA SER A 92 -1.77 2.54 -16.14
C SER A 92 -2.26 1.19 -16.71
N ALA A 93 -2.63 1.18 -17.99
CA ALA A 93 -2.97 -0.02 -18.74
C ALA A 93 -1.80 -1.01 -18.83
#